data_AF-A0A522LLI7-F1
#
_entry.id   AF-A0A522LLI7-F1
#
_cell.length_a   1.000
_cell.length_b   1.000
_cell.length_c   1.000
_cell.angle_alpha   90.00
_cell.angle_beta   90.00
_cell.angle_gamma   90.00
#
_symmetry.space_group_name_H-M   'P 1'
#
loop_
_entity.id
_entity.type
_entity.pdbx_description
1 polymer ?
#
loop_
_entity_poly.entity_id
_entity_poly.type
_entity_poly.pdbx_seq_one_letter_code
_entity_poly.pdbx_strand_id
1 'polypeptide(L)'
;MRRIVRWVAILGAGVAGVLAAAALVIGFGFVPAAKQPPYQRVASWGDPGSAAGQFDGPNDIAVADDRVYVADSLNHRIQIFDLQGYFLSAIAVGPQGLLPQARPMNLNIAGDKLYVGDYWNDAVQVCTLDGRLTGTFGGKQGMGPGQFHAPGGASAEPDGTIIVVDFYNQRVQMLSPQGRFIRQIGATGHKGYVAGSSFNYPRDVAVSASDGHFYVADLADQRVERWQQDLPVHH
;
A
#
# COMPACT_ATOMS: atom_id res chain seq x y z
N MET A 1 -47.44 -28.44 61.50
CA MET A 1 -47.86 -27.27 60.69
C MET A 1 -46.61 -26.46 60.34
N ARG A 2 -46.09 -26.59 59.10
CA ARG A 2 -46.04 -25.56 58.03
C ARG A 2 -45.04 -24.41 58.24
N ARG A 3 -43.94 -24.46 57.46
CA ARG A 3 -43.24 -23.41 56.65
C ARG A 3 -42.96 -22.04 57.34
N ILE A 4 -41.77 -21.45 57.30
CA ILE A 4 -41.23 -20.67 56.16
C ILE A 4 -39.75 -20.35 56.42
N VAL A 5 -38.93 -20.57 55.39
CA VAL A 5 -37.51 -20.19 55.24
C VAL A 5 -37.45 -18.94 54.34
N ARG A 6 -36.39 -18.11 54.48
CA ARG A 6 -36.09 -16.82 53.80
C ARG A 6 -36.92 -15.68 54.41
N TRP A 7 -36.36 -14.56 54.89
CA TRP A 7 -35.60 -13.55 54.15
C TRP A 7 -34.61 -12.80 55.08
N VAL A 8 -33.29 -12.93 54.87
CA VAL A 8 -32.29 -11.99 55.41
C VAL A 8 -31.34 -11.45 54.32
N ALA A 9 -31.42 -11.92 53.07
CA ALA A 9 -30.37 -11.64 52.08
C ALA A 9 -30.81 -10.72 50.91
N ILE A 10 -31.53 -9.61 51.15
CA ILE A 10 -31.88 -8.68 50.05
C ILE A 10 -31.51 -7.20 50.26
N LEU A 11 -31.21 -6.76 51.47
CA LEU A 11 -30.81 -5.35 51.65
C LEU A 11 -29.31 -5.07 51.39
N GLY A 12 -28.47 -6.10 51.25
CA GLY A 12 -27.04 -5.95 50.92
C GLY A 12 -26.71 -5.86 49.42
N ALA A 13 -27.66 -6.21 48.53
CA ALA A 13 -27.43 -6.24 47.08
C ALA A 13 -27.74 -4.90 46.39
N GLY A 14 -28.51 -4.01 47.04
CA GLY A 14 -28.98 -2.76 46.44
C GLY A 14 -27.90 -1.68 46.33
N VAL A 15 -26.99 -1.57 47.33
CA VAL A 15 -25.96 -0.52 47.33
C VAL A 15 -24.73 -0.90 46.50
N ALA A 16 -24.38 -2.19 46.44
CA ALA A 16 -23.32 -2.69 45.57
C ALA A 16 -23.71 -2.64 44.07
N GLY A 17 -25.00 -2.82 43.75
CA GLY A 17 -25.50 -2.73 42.38
C GLY A 17 -25.48 -1.32 41.79
N VAL A 18 -25.64 -0.28 42.63
CA VAL A 18 -25.61 1.12 42.17
C VAL A 18 -24.19 1.61 41.88
N LEU A 19 -23.17 1.11 42.60
CA LEU A 19 -21.76 1.41 42.27
C LEU A 19 -21.27 0.64 41.03
N ALA A 20 -21.77 -0.58 40.80
CA ALA A 20 -21.47 -1.32 39.56
C ALA A 20 -22.12 -0.69 38.32
N ALA A 21 -23.29 -0.07 38.46
CA ALA A 21 -23.94 0.67 37.38
C ALA A 21 -23.23 2.00 37.04
N ALA A 22 -22.55 2.63 38.00
CA ALA A 22 -21.72 3.82 37.73
C ALA A 22 -20.39 3.47 37.04
N ALA A 23 -19.84 2.28 37.27
CA ALA A 23 -18.62 1.81 36.62
C ALA A 23 -18.84 1.28 35.19
N LEU A 24 -20.07 0.90 34.84
CA LEU A 24 -20.40 0.34 33.51
C LEU A 24 -20.70 1.38 32.42
N VAL A 25 -20.60 2.68 32.74
CA VAL A 25 -20.61 3.78 31.76
C VAL A 25 -19.18 4.22 31.38
N ILE A 26 -18.14 3.70 32.06
CA ILE A 26 -16.73 4.04 31.81
C ILE A 26 -16.05 2.95 30.95
N GLY A 27 -16.80 2.41 29.99
CA GLY A 27 -16.30 1.51 28.94
C GLY A 27 -16.11 2.22 27.60
N PHE A 28 -16.30 3.54 27.53
CA PHE A 28 -15.84 4.32 26.40
C PHE A 28 -14.33 4.45 26.54
N GLY A 29 -13.59 3.65 25.75
CA GLY A 29 -12.15 3.78 25.62
C GLY A 29 -11.80 5.26 25.49
N PHE A 30 -10.93 5.74 26.38
CA PHE A 30 -10.42 7.10 26.32
C PHE A 30 -9.75 7.27 24.96
N VAL A 31 -10.44 7.92 24.02
CA VAL A 31 -9.81 8.42 22.80
C VAL A 31 -9.11 9.71 23.21
N PRO A 32 -7.78 9.77 23.19
CA PRO A 32 -7.09 11.02 23.49
C PRO A 32 -7.64 12.11 22.58
N ALA A 33 -7.91 13.29 23.15
CA ALA A 33 -8.30 14.43 22.34
C ALA A 33 -7.27 14.63 21.22
N ALA A 34 -7.76 14.87 20.00
CA ALA A 34 -6.90 15.05 18.84
C ALA A 34 -5.90 16.18 19.13
N LYS A 35 -4.60 15.92 18.90
CA LYS A 35 -3.52 16.90 19.11
C LYS A 35 -3.47 17.98 18.03
N GLN A 36 -4.35 17.91 17.04
CA GLN A 36 -4.40 18.79 15.87
C GLN A 36 -5.86 19.10 15.51
N PRO A 37 -6.12 20.25 14.86
CA PRO A 37 -7.44 20.55 14.30
C PRO A 37 -7.92 19.44 13.36
N PRO A 38 -9.25 19.26 13.22
CA PRO A 38 -9.78 18.27 12.29
C PRO A 38 -9.40 18.63 10.84
N TYR A 39 -9.09 17.61 10.05
CA TYR A 39 -8.94 17.77 8.60
C TYR A 39 -10.29 18.21 7.99
N GLN A 40 -10.25 19.22 7.14
CA GLN A 40 -11.40 19.67 6.37
C GLN A 40 -11.23 19.24 4.91
N ARG A 41 -12.31 18.75 4.30
CA ARG A 41 -12.32 18.47 2.86
C ARG A 41 -12.20 19.79 2.10
N VAL A 42 -11.08 19.97 1.40
CA VAL A 42 -10.82 21.16 0.57
C VAL A 42 -11.49 21.05 -0.79
N ALA A 43 -11.37 19.89 -1.45
CA ALA A 43 -11.93 19.61 -2.76
C ALA A 43 -12.33 18.13 -2.89
N SER A 44 -13.15 17.84 -3.89
CA SER A 44 -13.47 16.49 -4.37
C SER A 44 -13.79 16.59 -5.86
N TRP A 45 -13.22 15.71 -6.67
CA TRP A 45 -13.43 15.71 -8.12
C TRP A 45 -13.56 14.29 -8.66
N GLY A 46 -14.18 14.20 -9.83
CA GLY A 46 -14.41 12.98 -10.59
C GLY A 46 -15.77 12.34 -10.37
N ASP A 47 -16.17 11.55 -11.36
CA ASP A 47 -17.44 10.83 -11.45
C ASP A 47 -17.22 9.44 -12.05
N PRO A 48 -18.14 8.47 -11.86
CA PRO A 48 -18.05 7.18 -12.54
C PRO A 48 -18.08 7.33 -14.07
N GLY A 49 -17.17 6.66 -14.76
CA GLY A 49 -17.14 6.61 -16.22
C GLY A 49 -15.73 6.54 -16.79
N SER A 50 -15.61 6.76 -18.11
CA SER A 50 -14.35 6.61 -18.87
C SER A 50 -13.88 7.89 -19.55
N ALA A 51 -14.63 9.00 -19.46
CA ALA A 51 -14.19 10.29 -19.98
C ALA A 51 -13.04 10.88 -19.15
N ALA A 52 -12.36 11.91 -19.67
CA ALA A 52 -11.33 12.63 -18.92
C ALA A 52 -11.90 13.18 -17.61
N GLY A 53 -11.21 12.93 -16.49
CA GLY A 53 -11.66 13.28 -15.14
C GLY A 53 -12.70 12.33 -14.53
N GLN A 54 -13.21 11.34 -15.27
CA GLN A 54 -14.06 10.27 -14.73
C GLN A 54 -13.22 9.04 -14.37
N PHE A 55 -13.70 8.19 -13.47
CA PHE A 55 -12.96 7.03 -12.99
C PHE A 55 -13.78 5.74 -13.06
N ASP A 56 -13.07 4.64 -13.28
CA ASP A 56 -13.54 3.27 -13.07
C ASP A 56 -12.45 2.48 -12.31
N GLY A 57 -12.68 2.29 -11.01
CA GLY A 57 -11.69 1.71 -10.09
C GLY A 57 -10.44 2.58 -9.86
N PRO A 58 -10.57 3.82 -9.32
CA PRO A 58 -9.43 4.59 -8.86
C PRO A 58 -8.77 3.85 -7.68
N ASN A 59 -7.63 3.19 -7.92
CA ASN A 59 -7.05 2.24 -6.96
C ASN A 59 -5.96 2.85 -6.08
N ASP A 60 -5.11 3.69 -6.69
CA ASP A 60 -3.96 4.28 -6.03
C ASP A 60 -3.69 5.70 -6.55
N ILE A 61 -2.93 6.46 -5.77
CA ILE A 61 -2.66 7.88 -5.99
C ILE A 61 -1.21 8.21 -5.62
N ALA A 62 -0.55 9.00 -6.46
CA ALA A 62 0.75 9.58 -6.16
C ALA A 62 0.72 11.09 -6.42
N VAL A 63 1.56 11.84 -5.70
CA VAL A 63 1.71 13.28 -5.88
C VAL A 63 3.18 13.60 -6.09
N ALA A 64 3.47 14.39 -7.11
CA ALA A 64 4.80 14.95 -7.35
C ALA A 64 4.69 16.32 -8.01
N ASP A 65 5.53 17.24 -7.54
CA ASP A 65 5.44 18.66 -7.88
C ASP A 65 4.01 19.17 -7.65
N ASP A 66 3.42 19.83 -8.64
CA ASP A 66 2.05 20.34 -8.62
C ASP A 66 1.04 19.39 -9.30
N ARG A 67 1.35 18.08 -9.36
CA ARG A 67 0.54 17.09 -10.07
C ARG A 67 0.10 15.92 -9.19
N VAL A 68 -1.11 15.45 -9.45
CA VAL A 68 -1.73 14.28 -8.83
C VAL A 68 -1.90 13.20 -9.91
N TYR A 69 -1.35 12.02 -9.67
CA TYR A 69 -1.43 10.86 -10.55
C TYR A 69 -2.38 9.85 -9.93
N VAL A 70 -3.39 9.41 -10.66
CA VAL A 70 -4.39 8.46 -10.16
C VAL A 70 -4.43 7.23 -11.06
N ALA A 71 -4.23 6.05 -10.49
CA ALA A 71 -4.39 4.78 -11.18
C ALA A 71 -5.87 4.50 -11.39
N ASP A 72 -6.35 4.75 -12.61
CA ASP A 72 -7.73 4.51 -13.04
C ASP A 72 -7.79 3.10 -13.65
N SER A 73 -7.79 2.11 -12.75
CA SER A 73 -7.39 0.74 -13.06
C SER A 73 -8.25 0.08 -14.12
N LEU A 74 -9.58 0.19 -14.04
CA LEU A 74 -10.49 -0.49 -14.97
C LEU A 74 -10.64 0.27 -16.29
N ASN A 75 -10.27 1.55 -16.33
CA ASN A 75 -10.07 2.30 -17.56
C ASN A 75 -8.65 2.14 -18.15
N HIS A 76 -7.79 1.32 -17.55
CA HIS A 76 -6.44 0.99 -18.05
C HIS A 76 -5.53 2.21 -18.32
N ARG A 77 -5.64 3.25 -17.47
CA ARG A 77 -4.89 4.50 -17.61
C ARG A 77 -4.46 5.05 -16.26
N ILE A 78 -3.51 5.98 -16.30
CA ILE A 78 -3.18 6.83 -15.16
C ILE A 78 -3.60 8.25 -15.54
N GLN A 79 -4.48 8.86 -14.75
CA GLN A 79 -4.90 10.24 -14.98
C GLN A 79 -4.05 11.21 -14.17
N ILE A 80 -3.70 12.33 -14.78
CA ILE A 80 -2.86 13.37 -14.19
C ILE A 80 -3.71 14.63 -14.02
N PHE A 81 -3.74 15.17 -12.80
CA PHE A 81 -4.47 16.38 -12.42
C PHE A 81 -3.50 17.39 -11.82
N ASP A 82 -3.91 18.66 -11.74
CA ASP A 82 -3.26 19.61 -10.83
C ASP A 82 -3.75 19.42 -9.39
N LEU A 83 -3.19 20.19 -8.46
CA LEU A 83 -3.55 20.14 -7.04
C LEU A 83 -4.98 20.65 -6.75
N GLN A 84 -5.65 21.27 -7.72
CA GLN A 84 -7.04 21.72 -7.61
C GLN A 84 -8.03 20.68 -8.18
N GLY A 85 -7.54 19.59 -8.78
CA GLY A 85 -8.34 18.53 -9.35
C GLY A 85 -8.74 18.74 -10.81
N TYR A 86 -8.15 19.70 -11.51
CA TYR A 86 -8.38 19.87 -12.95
C TYR A 86 -7.57 18.83 -13.73
N PHE A 87 -8.23 18.14 -14.65
CA PHE A 87 -7.58 17.16 -15.51
C PHE A 87 -6.55 17.83 -16.42
N LEU A 88 -5.33 17.31 -16.42
CA LEU A 88 -4.22 17.80 -17.25
C LEU A 88 -3.99 16.86 -18.44
N SER A 89 -3.80 15.57 -18.17
CA SER A 89 -3.49 14.56 -19.19
C SER A 89 -3.71 13.14 -18.64
N ALA A 90 -3.47 12.13 -19.48
CA ALA A 90 -3.48 10.73 -19.05
C ALA A 90 -2.37 9.94 -19.73
N ILE A 91 -1.83 8.95 -19.02
CA ILE A 91 -0.89 7.95 -19.52
C ILE A 91 -1.71 6.70 -19.84
N ALA A 92 -1.71 6.29 -21.10
CA ALA A 92 -2.31 5.01 -21.49
C ALA A 92 -1.37 3.87 -21.04
N VAL A 93 -1.89 2.93 -20.26
CA VAL A 93 -1.10 1.79 -19.77
C VAL A 93 -1.50 0.49 -20.51
N GLY A 94 -2.77 0.35 -20.91
CA GLY A 94 -3.38 -0.86 -21.50
C GLY A 94 -3.26 -1.07 -23.05
N PRO A 95 -4.30 -1.60 -23.74
CA PRO A 95 -4.32 -1.97 -25.18
C PRO A 95 -3.76 -0.94 -26.16
N GLN A 96 -3.90 0.34 -25.81
CA GLN A 96 -3.45 1.49 -26.60
C GLN A 96 -2.21 2.18 -25.99
N GLY A 97 -1.65 1.58 -24.94
CA GLY A 97 -0.57 2.07 -24.12
C GLY A 97 0.61 1.11 -24.07
N LEU A 98 1.27 1.08 -22.92
CA LEU A 98 2.59 0.45 -22.74
C LEU A 98 2.55 -1.09 -22.72
N LEU A 99 1.44 -1.72 -22.32
CA LEU A 99 1.21 -3.16 -22.42
C LEU A 99 -0.27 -3.49 -22.71
N PRO A 100 -0.61 -4.36 -23.68
CA PRO A 100 -1.98 -4.48 -24.19
C PRO A 100 -3.09 -4.91 -23.21
N GLN A 101 -2.76 -5.35 -22.00
CA GLN A 101 -3.74 -5.74 -20.97
C GLN A 101 -3.45 -5.10 -19.60
N ALA A 102 -2.65 -4.02 -19.57
CA ALA A 102 -2.19 -3.47 -18.30
C ALA A 102 -3.31 -2.94 -17.43
N ARG A 103 -3.22 -3.26 -16.14
CA ARG A 103 -4.08 -2.67 -15.12
C ARG A 103 -3.20 -1.95 -14.11
N PRO A 104 -3.06 -0.62 -14.19
CA PRO A 104 -2.26 0.10 -13.19
C PRO A 104 -2.93 -0.08 -11.84
N MET A 105 -2.20 -0.66 -10.88
CA MET A 105 -2.70 -0.89 -9.53
C MET A 105 -2.00 0.06 -8.56
N ASN A 106 -0.70 -0.12 -8.38
CA ASN A 106 0.09 0.70 -7.47
C ASN A 106 0.92 1.74 -8.21
N LEU A 107 1.04 2.93 -7.62
CA LEU A 107 1.81 4.05 -8.14
C LEU A 107 2.85 4.49 -7.10
N ASN A 108 4.12 4.57 -7.51
CA ASN A 108 5.16 5.16 -6.70
C ASN A 108 6.01 6.12 -7.53
N ILE A 109 6.39 7.25 -6.94
CA ILE A 109 7.26 8.22 -7.59
C ILE A 109 8.63 8.20 -6.90
N ALA A 110 9.67 7.96 -7.68
CA ALA A 110 11.05 8.06 -7.25
C ALA A 110 11.83 8.92 -8.25
N GLY A 111 12.28 10.09 -7.79
CA GLY A 111 12.91 11.08 -8.64
C GLY A 111 11.98 11.56 -9.76
N ASP A 112 12.42 11.42 -11.01
CA ASP A 112 11.68 11.82 -12.21
C ASP A 112 10.83 10.69 -12.82
N LYS A 113 10.65 9.57 -12.10
CA LYS A 113 10.00 8.37 -12.61
C LYS A 113 8.79 7.97 -11.80
N LEU A 114 7.80 7.50 -12.54
CA LEU A 114 6.62 6.83 -12.04
C LEU A 114 6.78 5.32 -12.25
N TYR A 115 6.72 4.58 -11.16
CA TYR A 115 6.71 3.13 -11.09
C TYR A 115 5.27 2.65 -10.96
N VAL A 116 4.87 1.75 -11.84
CA VAL A 116 3.49 1.29 -11.97
C VAL A 116 3.48 -0.22 -11.81
N GLY A 117 2.89 -0.69 -10.72
CA GLY A 117 2.62 -2.11 -10.49
C GLY A 117 1.46 -2.59 -11.36
N ASP A 118 1.71 -3.63 -12.16
CA ASP A 118 0.72 -4.25 -13.05
C ASP A 118 0.50 -5.71 -12.65
N TYR A 119 -0.51 -5.91 -11.81
CA TYR A 119 -0.86 -7.21 -11.24
C TYR A 119 -1.20 -8.25 -12.31
N TRP A 120 -1.77 -7.85 -13.45
CA TRP A 120 -2.29 -8.79 -14.45
C TRP A 120 -1.24 -9.25 -15.45
N ASN A 121 -0.25 -8.40 -15.74
CA ASN A 121 0.86 -8.75 -16.64
C ASN A 121 2.11 -9.23 -15.91
N ASP A 122 2.05 -9.42 -14.60
CA ASP A 122 3.21 -9.79 -13.78
C ASP A 122 4.41 -8.86 -14.02
N ALA A 123 4.15 -7.56 -14.09
CA ALA A 123 5.10 -6.57 -14.55
C ALA A 123 5.13 -5.32 -13.68
N VAL A 124 6.28 -4.64 -13.72
CA VAL A 124 6.42 -3.26 -13.26
C VAL A 124 6.79 -2.41 -14.46
N GLN A 125 6.01 -1.38 -14.72
CA GLN A 125 6.29 -0.41 -15.77
C GLN A 125 6.90 0.84 -15.16
N VAL A 126 7.91 1.39 -15.82
CA VAL A 126 8.57 2.62 -15.38
C VAL A 126 8.49 3.64 -16.49
N CYS A 127 7.86 4.77 -16.20
CA CYS A 127 7.72 5.87 -17.13
C CYS A 127 8.21 7.18 -16.49
N THR A 128 8.52 8.17 -17.31
CA THR A 128 8.68 9.54 -16.84
C THR A 128 7.33 10.11 -16.39
N LEU A 129 7.38 11.18 -15.60
CA LEU A 129 6.18 11.86 -15.08
C LEU A 129 5.26 12.46 -16.16
N ASP A 130 5.70 12.58 -17.42
CA ASP A 130 4.91 12.97 -18.58
C ASP A 130 4.37 11.77 -19.40
N GLY A 131 4.65 10.54 -18.97
CA GLY A 131 4.07 9.33 -19.54
C GLY A 131 4.89 8.60 -20.59
N ARG A 132 6.15 8.97 -20.82
CA ARG A 132 7.04 8.24 -21.72
C ARG A 132 7.61 7.00 -21.01
N LEU A 133 7.35 5.80 -21.54
CA LEU A 133 7.95 4.57 -21.03
C LEU A 133 9.48 4.61 -21.10
N THR A 134 10.11 4.18 -20.02
CA THR A 134 11.57 4.09 -19.88
C THR A 134 12.03 2.65 -19.68
N GLY A 135 11.16 1.76 -19.19
CA GLY A 135 11.45 0.34 -19.06
C GLY A 135 10.28 -0.45 -18.49
N THR A 136 10.33 -1.76 -18.70
CA THR A 136 9.38 -2.72 -18.12
C THR A 136 10.19 -3.87 -17.54
N PHE A 137 9.86 -4.28 -16.32
CA PHE A 137 10.45 -5.42 -15.64
C PHE A 137 9.41 -6.51 -15.42
N GLY A 138 9.82 -7.77 -15.43
CA GLY A 138 8.88 -8.90 -15.39
C GLY A 138 8.21 -9.11 -16.74
N GLY A 139 6.87 -9.21 -16.76
CA GLY A 139 6.10 -9.54 -17.97
C GLY A 139 5.91 -11.05 -18.18
N LYS A 140 6.37 -11.86 -17.23
CA LYS A 140 6.21 -13.31 -17.24
C LYS A 140 5.91 -13.78 -15.83
N GLN A 141 4.73 -14.38 -15.66
CA GLN A 141 4.38 -15.08 -14.44
C GLN A 141 5.46 -16.11 -14.08
N GLY A 142 5.96 -16.07 -12.85
CA GLY A 142 6.91 -17.06 -12.41
C GLY A 142 7.52 -16.78 -11.04
N MET A 143 8.36 -17.72 -10.61
CA MET A 143 9.00 -17.74 -9.29
C MET A 143 10.51 -17.49 -9.37
N GLY A 144 11.07 -17.41 -10.58
CA GLY A 144 12.50 -17.20 -10.80
C GLY A 144 12.96 -15.75 -10.52
N PRO A 145 14.28 -15.51 -10.51
CA PRO A 145 14.85 -14.16 -10.46
C PRO A 145 14.30 -13.27 -11.59
N GLY A 146 13.79 -12.08 -11.24
CA GLY A 146 13.23 -11.13 -12.21
C GLY A 146 11.89 -11.54 -12.83
N GLN A 147 11.29 -12.65 -12.37
CA GLN A 147 9.90 -13.03 -12.65
C GLN A 147 9.03 -12.65 -11.47
N PHE A 148 7.76 -12.35 -11.73
CA PHE A 148 6.80 -11.93 -10.70
C PHE A 148 5.53 -12.77 -10.77
N HIS A 149 4.73 -12.69 -9.71
CA HIS A 149 3.36 -13.19 -9.69
C HIS A 149 2.48 -12.14 -9.02
N ALA A 150 1.79 -11.36 -9.86
CA ALA A 150 1.05 -10.16 -9.54
C ALA A 150 1.82 -9.21 -8.61
N PRO A 151 2.91 -8.58 -9.08
CA PRO A 151 3.68 -7.69 -8.23
C PRO A 151 2.81 -6.56 -7.70
N GLY A 152 3.03 -6.20 -6.44
CA GLY A 152 2.40 -5.10 -5.74
C GLY A 152 2.96 -3.76 -6.19
N GLY A 153 3.37 -2.95 -5.23
CA GLY A 153 4.16 -1.74 -5.48
C GLY A 153 5.60 -2.01 -5.89
N ALA A 154 6.18 -1.02 -6.57
CA ALA A 154 7.60 -0.93 -6.81
C ALA A 154 8.07 0.51 -6.66
N SER A 155 9.30 0.71 -6.22
CA SER A 155 9.93 2.02 -6.10
C SER A 155 11.44 1.89 -6.32
N ALA A 156 12.18 2.99 -6.27
CA ALA A 156 13.63 2.97 -6.42
C ALA A 156 14.36 3.71 -5.31
N GLU A 157 15.50 3.14 -4.94
CA GLU A 157 16.50 3.76 -4.09
C GLU A 157 17.25 4.87 -4.84
N PRO A 158 17.90 5.81 -4.13
CA PRO A 158 18.62 6.92 -4.77
C PRO A 158 19.73 6.48 -5.75
N ASP A 159 20.29 5.28 -5.58
CA ASP A 159 21.28 4.69 -6.50
C ASP A 159 20.65 4.05 -7.76
N GLY A 160 19.32 4.05 -7.83
CA GLY A 160 18.52 3.46 -8.91
C GLY A 160 18.19 1.98 -8.71
N THR A 161 18.56 1.36 -7.58
CA THR A 161 18.13 0.01 -7.23
C THR A 161 16.62 -0.03 -7.10
N ILE A 162 15.99 -0.96 -7.80
CA ILE A 162 14.53 -1.06 -7.91
C ILE A 162 14.05 -2.11 -6.92
N ILE A 163 13.18 -1.70 -6.00
CA ILE A 163 12.56 -2.58 -5.01
C ILE A 163 11.17 -2.94 -5.53
N VAL A 164 10.92 -4.23 -5.74
CA VAL A 164 9.63 -4.74 -6.22
C VAL A 164 9.03 -5.68 -5.20
N VAL A 165 7.80 -5.38 -4.79
CA VAL A 165 7.01 -6.26 -3.94
C VAL A 165 6.32 -7.30 -4.82
N ASP A 166 6.51 -8.58 -4.52
CA ASP A 166 6.02 -9.70 -5.34
C ASP A 166 4.91 -10.45 -4.57
N PHE A 167 3.68 -9.95 -4.70
CA PHE A 167 2.54 -10.22 -3.81
C PHE A 167 2.26 -11.72 -3.63
N TYR A 168 2.07 -12.47 -4.72
CA TYR A 168 1.73 -13.90 -4.59
C TYR A 168 2.94 -14.77 -4.31
N ASN A 169 4.13 -14.31 -4.69
CA ASN A 169 5.38 -15.02 -4.43
C ASN A 169 5.91 -14.83 -3.01
N GLN A 170 5.29 -13.98 -2.18
CA GLN A 170 5.62 -13.81 -0.76
C GLN A 170 7.04 -13.25 -0.53
N ARG A 171 7.53 -12.41 -1.46
CA ARG A 171 8.90 -11.90 -1.43
C ARG A 171 8.98 -10.44 -1.85
N VAL A 172 10.14 -9.85 -1.62
CA VAL A 172 10.56 -8.58 -2.22
C VAL A 172 11.83 -8.84 -3.02
N GLN A 173 11.90 -8.38 -4.26
CA GLN A 173 13.09 -8.48 -5.10
C GLN A 173 13.72 -7.10 -5.29
N MET A 174 15.04 -7.05 -5.22
CA MET A 174 15.83 -5.90 -5.64
C MET A 174 16.43 -6.16 -7.01
N LEU A 175 16.25 -5.22 -7.93
CA LEU A 175 16.78 -5.26 -9.28
C LEU A 175 17.70 -4.08 -9.53
N SER A 176 18.66 -4.22 -10.44
CA SER A 176 19.45 -3.11 -10.95
C SER A 176 18.55 -2.14 -11.73
N PRO A 177 19.02 -0.92 -12.04
CA PRO A 177 18.28 0.02 -12.89
C PRO A 177 17.91 -0.55 -14.28
N GLN A 178 18.65 -1.57 -14.74
CA GLN A 178 18.42 -2.28 -16.00
C GLN A 178 17.51 -3.52 -15.83
N GLY A 179 16.93 -3.72 -14.65
CA GLY A 179 16.01 -4.83 -14.37
C GLY A 179 16.67 -6.16 -14.05
N ARG A 180 17.98 -6.20 -13.83
CA ARG A 180 18.69 -7.45 -13.50
C ARG A 180 18.53 -7.75 -12.02
N PHE A 181 18.20 -8.99 -11.69
CA PHE A 181 18.10 -9.43 -10.30
C PHE A 181 19.41 -9.19 -9.53
N ILE A 182 19.31 -8.55 -8.36
CA ILE A 182 20.41 -8.37 -7.41
C ILE A 182 20.26 -9.35 -6.26
N ARG A 183 19.13 -9.26 -5.54
CA ARG A 183 18.83 -10.11 -4.38
C ARG A 183 17.33 -10.13 -4.10
N GLN A 184 16.91 -10.96 -3.15
CA GLN A 184 15.55 -10.94 -2.62
C GLN A 184 15.55 -11.03 -1.09
N ILE A 185 14.43 -10.61 -0.51
CA ILE A 185 14.07 -10.87 0.88
C ILE A 185 12.82 -11.75 0.88
N GLY A 186 12.80 -12.71 1.79
CA GLY A 186 11.79 -13.75 1.87
C GLY A 186 12.07 -14.96 0.98
N ALA A 187 11.26 -15.98 1.15
CA ALA A 187 11.38 -17.26 0.48
C ALA A 187 10.17 -17.48 -0.44
N THR A 188 10.43 -17.64 -1.74
CA THR A 188 9.38 -17.71 -2.75
C THR A 188 8.37 -18.81 -2.42
N GLY A 189 7.08 -18.45 -2.41
CA GLY A 189 5.97 -19.37 -2.11
C GLY A 189 5.81 -19.72 -0.63
N HIS A 190 6.63 -19.19 0.27
CA HIS A 190 6.54 -19.41 1.70
C HIS A 190 6.06 -18.14 2.39
N LYS A 191 4.93 -18.23 3.09
CA LYS A 191 4.44 -17.14 3.93
C LYS A 191 5.30 -17.03 5.17
N GLY A 192 5.75 -15.82 5.49
CA GLY A 192 6.30 -15.54 6.82
C GLY A 192 5.17 -15.18 7.77
N TYR A 193 5.42 -15.33 9.06
CA TYR A 193 4.52 -14.91 10.14
C TYR A 193 5.26 -14.14 11.24
N VAL A 194 6.57 -13.96 11.06
CA VAL A 194 7.50 -13.32 12.01
C VAL A 194 8.28 -12.26 11.26
N ALA A 195 8.45 -11.08 11.86
CA ALA A 195 9.19 -9.97 11.26
C ALA A 195 10.62 -10.38 10.89
N GLY A 196 11.09 -9.91 9.73
CA GLY A 196 12.41 -10.27 9.19
C GLY A 196 12.49 -11.66 8.56
N SER A 197 11.38 -12.41 8.49
CA SER A 197 11.31 -13.69 7.77
C SER A 197 10.83 -13.49 6.31
N SER A 198 9.99 -14.39 5.80
CA SER A 198 9.30 -14.16 4.53
C SER A 198 8.12 -13.20 4.71
N PHE A 199 7.49 -12.78 3.62
CA PHE A 199 6.31 -11.90 3.69
C PHE A 199 5.01 -12.71 3.62
N ASN A 200 3.88 -12.08 3.89
CA ASN A 200 2.54 -12.64 3.76
C ASN A 200 1.62 -11.66 3.02
N TYR A 201 1.59 -11.82 1.69
CA TYR A 201 0.90 -10.95 0.74
C TYR A 201 1.36 -9.49 0.85
N PRO A 202 2.67 -9.22 0.73
CA PRO A 202 3.17 -7.86 0.80
C PRO A 202 2.56 -7.06 -0.36
N ARG A 203 2.07 -5.85 -0.08
CA ARG A 203 1.23 -5.10 -1.03
C ARG A 203 1.96 -3.95 -1.69
N ASP A 204 2.70 -3.17 -0.93
CA ASP A 204 3.30 -1.93 -1.43
C ASP A 204 4.63 -1.64 -0.73
N VAL A 205 5.46 -0.84 -1.39
CA VAL A 205 6.77 -0.40 -0.89
C VAL A 205 6.93 1.11 -1.03
N ALA A 206 7.44 1.75 0.02
CA ALA A 206 7.88 3.13 -0.01
C ALA A 206 9.38 3.21 0.30
N VAL A 207 10.12 3.98 -0.49
CA VAL A 207 11.53 4.26 -0.24
C VAL A 207 11.66 5.66 0.35
N SER A 208 12.36 5.77 1.47
CA SER A 208 12.63 7.05 2.11
C SER A 208 14.04 7.52 1.75
N ALA A 209 14.11 8.58 0.96
CA ALA A 209 15.37 9.26 0.67
C ALA A 209 16.02 9.87 1.93
N SER A 210 15.21 10.17 2.95
CA SER A 210 15.67 10.85 4.17
C SER A 210 16.51 9.97 5.10
N ASP A 211 16.22 8.68 5.16
CA ASP A 211 16.91 7.72 6.02
C ASP A 211 17.57 6.58 5.21
N GLY A 212 17.37 6.51 3.89
CA GLY A 212 17.94 5.47 3.04
C GLY A 212 17.36 4.07 3.27
N HIS A 213 16.14 3.99 3.84
CA HIS A 213 15.44 2.73 4.09
C HIS A 213 14.27 2.57 3.13
N PHE A 214 13.83 1.33 2.96
CA PHE A 214 12.53 1.04 2.37
C PHE A 214 11.59 0.37 3.37
N TYR A 215 10.30 0.59 3.16
CA TYR A 215 9.22 0.20 4.03
C TYR A 215 8.23 -0.64 3.22
N VAL A 216 7.88 -1.82 3.72
CA VAL A 216 6.98 -2.75 3.06
C VAL A 216 5.73 -2.91 3.90
N ALA A 217 4.55 -2.72 3.29
CA ALA A 217 3.28 -3.08 3.89
C ALA A 217 3.05 -4.59 3.73
N ASP A 218 3.26 -5.34 4.81
CA ASP A 218 3.06 -6.79 4.86
C ASP A 218 1.62 -7.12 5.30
N LEU A 219 0.73 -7.20 4.30
CA LEU A 219 -0.72 -7.07 4.50
C LEU A 219 -1.29 -8.10 5.48
N ALA A 220 -1.07 -9.38 5.22
CA ALA A 220 -1.75 -10.45 5.96
C ALA A 220 -1.10 -10.71 7.33
N ASP A 221 0.16 -10.30 7.49
CA ASP A 221 0.84 -10.27 8.78
C ASP A 221 0.53 -8.99 9.59
N GLN A 222 -0.26 -8.07 9.04
CA GLN A 222 -0.73 -6.85 9.70
C GLN A 222 0.41 -5.99 10.27
N ARG A 223 1.52 -5.91 9.52
CA ARG A 223 2.70 -5.17 9.93
C ARG A 223 3.28 -4.32 8.80
N VAL A 224 4.13 -3.40 9.19
CA VAL A 224 5.02 -2.67 8.29
C VAL A 224 6.44 -3.06 8.65
N GLU A 225 7.23 -3.45 7.66
CA GLU A 225 8.64 -3.78 7.87
C GLU A 225 9.52 -2.69 7.27
N ARG A 226 10.48 -2.22 8.07
CA ARG A 226 11.53 -1.29 7.64
C ARG A 226 12.81 -2.08 7.38
N TRP A 227 13.43 -1.84 6.25
CA TRP A 227 14.62 -2.54 5.81
C TRP A 227 15.73 -1.54 5.49
N GLN A 228 16.94 -1.90 5.89
CA GLN A 228 18.17 -1.15 5.61
C GLN A 228 19.07 -1.96 4.69
N GLN A 229 19.88 -1.29 3.89
CA GLN A 229 20.99 -1.93 3.20
C GLN A 229 22.07 -2.27 4.24
N ASP A 230 22.57 -3.51 4.23
CA ASP A 230 23.77 -3.85 4.97
C ASP A 230 24.95 -3.13 4.32
N LEU A 231 25.39 -2.02 4.90
CA LEU A 231 26.67 -1.42 4.53
C LEU A 231 27.77 -2.40 4.93
N PRO A 232 28.80 -2.61 4.10
CA PRO A 232 29.96 -3.39 4.53
C PRO A 232 30.53 -2.75 5.80
N VAL A 233 30.67 -3.54 6.85
CA VAL A 233 31.41 -3.12 8.04
C VAL A 233 32.85 -2.89 7.58
N HIS A 234 33.25 -1.62 7.47
CA HIS A 234 34.65 -1.29 7.34
C HIS A 234 35.33 -1.72 8.65
N HIS A 235 35.99 -2.88 8.61
CA HIS A 235 36.91 -3.33 9.65
C HIS A 235 38.18 -2.47 9.64
#